data_AF-A0A2P8Q634-F1
#
_entry.id   AF-A0A2P8Q634-F1
#
_cell.length_a   1.000
_cell.length_b   1.000
_cell.length_c   1.000
_cell.angle_alpha   90.00
_cell.angle_beta   90.00
_cell.angle_gamma   90.00
#
_symmetry.space_group_name_H-M   'P 1'
#
loop_
_entity.id
_entity.type
_entity.pdbx_description
1 polymer ?
#
loop_
_entity_poly.entity_id
_entity_poly.type
_entity_poly.pdbx_seq_one_letter_code
_entity_poly.pdbx_strand_id
1 'polypeptide(L)' 'MDKAVRVRVQARAWAWVLKGRARVGRAGSVRRDAGMVTSEYAMGLIAAVGFAALLYEVLTSGQVRGFLQDIVGRALSGEF' A
#
# COMPACT_ATOMS: atom_id res chain seq x y z
N MET A 1 -6.80 13.28 -19.94
CA MET A 1 -7.88 13.58 -18.96
C MET A 1 -7.58 12.98 -17.57
N ASP A 2 -6.31 12.67 -17.25
CA ASP A 2 -6.00 11.58 -16.29
C ASP A 2 -5.39 12.01 -14.96
N LYS A 3 -4.88 13.24 -14.87
CA LYS A 3 -4.31 13.76 -13.60
C LYS A 3 -5.42 14.08 -12.59
N ALA A 4 -6.54 14.65 -13.05
CA ALA A 4 -7.65 15.05 -12.20
C ALA A 4 -8.34 13.86 -11.52
N VAL A 5 -8.47 12.72 -12.21
CA VAL A 5 -9.06 11.51 -11.63
C VAL A 5 -8.13 10.89 -10.57
N ARG A 6 -6.82 10.79 -10.87
CA ARG A 6 -5.83 10.26 -9.91
C ARG A 6 -5.74 11.11 -8.63
N VAL A 7 -5.79 12.44 -8.77
CA VAL A 7 -5.78 13.35 -7.61
C VAL A 7 -7.06 13.19 -6.78
N ARG A 8 -8.22 13.01 -7.40
CA ARG A 8 -9.48 12.78 -6.67
C ARG A 8 -9.53 11.41 -6.00
N VAL A 9 -8.97 10.37 -6.62
CA VAL A 9 -8.85 9.04 -6.03
C VAL A 9 -7.85 9.04 -4.87
N GLN A 10 -6.69 9.69 -5.02
CA GLN A 10 -5.73 9.87 -3.93
C GLN A 10 -6.34 10.70 -2.79
N ALA A 11 -6.98 11.84 -3.07
CA ALA A 11 -7.60 12.66 -2.03
C ALA A 11 -8.67 11.88 -1.24
N ARG A 12 -9.44 11.01 -1.90
CA ARG A 12 -10.40 10.12 -1.24
C ARG A 12 -9.70 9.04 -0.43
N ALA A 13 -8.62 8.43 -0.93
CA ALA A 13 -7.82 7.46 -0.20
C ALA A 13 -7.19 8.06 1.07
N TRP A 14 -6.59 9.24 0.96
CA TRP A 14 -6.04 10.01 2.08
C TRP A 14 -7.13 10.38 3.11
N ALA A 15 -8.34 10.73 2.66
CA ALA A 15 -9.47 10.98 3.56
C ALA A 15 -9.91 9.73 4.33
N TRP A 16 -9.87 8.54 3.71
CA TRP A 16 -10.12 7.26 4.39
C TRP A 16 -9.03 6.91 5.40
N VAL A 17 -7.76 7.14 5.06
CA VAL A 17 -6.61 6.95 5.97
C VAL A 17 -6.70 7.86 7.19
N LEU A 18 -6.99 9.16 7.00
CA LEU A 18 -7.13 10.11 8.10
C LEU A 18 -8.36 9.82 8.97
N LYS A 19 -9.49 9.39 8.38
CA LYS A 19 -10.73 9.05 9.11
C LYS A 19 -10.60 7.76 9.93
N GLY A 20 -9.73 6.83 9.55
CA GLY A 20 -9.43 5.60 10.31
C GLY A 20 -8.78 5.84 11.67
N ARG A 21 -8.10 6.97 11.88
CA ARG A 21 -7.37 7.29 13.14
C ARG A 21 -8.29 7.56 14.33
N ALA A 22 -9.57 7.91 14.10
CA ALA A 22 -10.48 8.33 15.16
C ALA A 22 -11.06 7.20 16.02
N ARG A 23 -10.84 5.92 15.67
CA ARG A 23 -11.46 4.75 16.36
C ARG A 23 -10.51 3.85 17.15
N VAL A 24 -9.27 4.28 17.41
CA VAL A 24 -8.27 3.47 18.13
C VAL A 24 -8.30 3.70 19.66
N GLY A 25 -9.19 4.57 20.16
CA GLY A 25 -9.35 4.82 21.59
C GLY A 25 -10.46 3.97 22.22
N ARG A 26 -10.06 2.96 23.02
CA ARG A 26 -10.86 2.11 23.95
C ARG A 26 -11.01 0.64 23.53
N ALA A 27 -9.90 -0.10 23.54
CA ALA A 27 -9.92 -1.54 23.78
C ALA A 27 -9.23 -1.79 25.14
N GLY A 28 -10.02 -1.72 26.21
CA GLY A 28 -9.57 -1.95 27.57
C GLY A 28 -9.19 -3.42 27.81
N SER A 29 -7.97 -3.64 28.27
CA SER A 29 -7.56 -4.46 29.42
C SER A 29 -8.21 -5.84 29.74
N VAL A 30 -8.94 -6.52 28.86
CA VAL A 30 -9.70 -7.73 29.28
C VAL A 30 -9.04 -9.09 28.94
N ARG A 31 -8.01 -9.22 28.10
CA ARG A 31 -7.39 -10.54 27.81
C ARG A 31 -5.89 -10.48 27.46
N ARG A 32 -5.02 -10.24 28.46
CA ARG A 32 -3.56 -10.16 28.20
C ARG A 32 -2.91 -11.50 27.83
N ASP A 33 -3.43 -12.64 28.29
CA ASP A 33 -2.73 -13.93 28.10
C ASP A 33 -3.21 -14.76 26.90
N ALA A 34 -4.50 -14.72 26.54
CA ALA A 34 -5.01 -15.41 25.35
C ALA A 34 -4.71 -14.65 24.03
N GLY A 35 -4.36 -13.36 24.12
CA GLY A 35 -4.19 -12.47 22.98
C GLY A 35 -2.75 -12.33 22.48
N MET A 36 -1.74 -12.74 23.26
CA MET A 36 -0.33 -12.52 22.91
C MET A 36 0.04 -13.22 21.59
N VAL A 37 -0.31 -14.50 21.46
CA VAL A 37 -0.07 -15.32 20.27
C VAL A 37 -0.92 -14.86 19.07
N THR A 38 -2.21 -14.56 19.24
CA THR A 38 -3.07 -14.10 18.13
C THR A 38 -2.72 -12.67 17.68
N SER A 39 -2.25 -11.81 18.58
CA SER A 39 -1.83 -10.44 18.25
C SER A 39 -0.54 -10.41 17.44
N GLU A 40 0.38 -11.33 17.72
CA GLU A 40 1.65 -11.44 16.98
C GLU A 40 1.40 -11.79 15.51
N TYR A 41 0.60 -12.83 15.26
CA TYR A 41 0.22 -13.20 13.90
C TYR A 41 -0.60 -12.10 13.19
N ALA A 42 -1.50 -11.42 13.92
CA ALA A 42 -2.28 -10.32 13.36
C ALA A 42 -1.41 -9.14 12.93
N MET A 43 -0.41 -8.75 13.74
CA MET A 43 0.53 -7.69 13.38
C MET A 43 1.43 -8.09 12.22
N GLY A 44 1.84 -9.37 12.14
CA GLY A 44 2.56 -9.90 10.98
C GLY A 44 1.79 -9.72 9.67
N LEU A 45 0.48 -10.01 9.65
CA LEU A 45 -0.38 -9.78 8.49
C LEU A 45 -0.54 -8.29 8.17
N ILE A 46 -0.78 -7.44 9.17
CA ILE A 46 -0.90 -5.99 8.97
C ILE A 46 0.39 -5.42 8.37
N ALA A 47 1.54 -5.85 8.87
CA ALA A 47 2.85 -5.43 8.36
C ALA A 47 3.06 -5.92 6.91
N ALA A 48 2.76 -7.18 6.61
CA ALA A 48 2.91 -7.75 5.27
C ALA A 48 1.99 -7.06 4.25
N VAL A 49 0.72 -6.84 4.60
CA VAL A 49 -0.25 -6.15 3.73
C VAL A 49 0.13 -4.69 3.55
N GLY A 50 0.57 -4.00 4.61
CA GLY A 50 1.06 -2.62 4.52
C GLY A 50 2.28 -2.50 3.60
N PHE A 51 3.24 -3.42 3.72
CA PHE A 51 4.40 -3.49 2.85
C PHE A 51 4.00 -3.77 1.39
N ALA A 52 3.09 -4.71 1.15
CA ALA A 52 2.58 -5.01 -0.19
C ALA A 52 1.90 -3.80 -0.85
N ALA A 53 1.14 -3.00 -0.08
CA ALA A 53 0.54 -1.76 -0.57
C ALA A 53 1.60 -0.73 -0.98
N LEU A 54 2.67 -0.58 -0.20
CA LEU A 54 3.79 0.30 -0.56
C LEU A 54 4.49 -0.19 -1.83
N LEU A 55 4.74 -1.50 -1.93
CA LEU A 55 5.35 -2.09 -3.14
C LEU A 55 4.48 -1.87 -4.37
N TYR A 56 3.16 -1.99 -4.24
CA TYR A 56 2.23 -1.72 -5.34
C TYR A 56 2.34 -0.27 -5.84
N GLU A 57 2.41 0.72 -4.94
CA GLU A 57 2.61 2.12 -5.32
C GLU A 57 3.96 2.34 -6.04
N VAL A 58 5.03 1.70 -5.55
CA VAL A 58 6.34 1.77 -6.21
C VAL A 58 6.28 1.16 -7.62
N LEU A 59 5.72 -0.04 -7.76
CA LEU A 59 5.64 -0.74 -9.04
C LEU A 59 4.72 -0.06 -10.06
N THR A 60 3.68 0.63 -9.57
CA THR A 60 2.75 1.36 -10.44
C THR A 60 3.16 2.81 -10.69
N SER A 61 4.27 3.25 -10.09
CA SER A 61 4.83 4.58 -10.30
C SER A 61 5.21 4.83 -11.76
N GLY A 62 5.19 6.10 -12.17
CA GLY A 62 5.57 6.50 -13.53
C GLY A 62 7.03 6.16 -13.87
N GLN A 63 7.94 6.26 -12.89
CA GLN A 63 9.35 5.95 -13.07
C GLN A 63 9.56 4.46 -13.38
N VAL A 64 9.00 3.56 -12.58
CA VAL A 64 9.14 2.10 -12.80
C VAL A 64 8.49 1.70 -14.12
N ARG A 65 7.31 2.24 -14.44
CA ARG A 65 6.65 2.00 -15.73
C ARG A 65 7.49 2.49 -16.92
N GLY A 66 8.13 3.65 -16.81
CA GLY A 66 9.02 4.18 -17.84
C GLY A 66 10.25 3.30 -18.06
N PHE A 67 10.90 2.85 -16.98
CA PHE A 67 12.01 1.90 -17.06
C PHE A 67 11.60 0.59 -17.73
N LEU A 68 10.45 0.02 -17.37
CA LEU A 68 9.95 -1.20 -17.98
C LEU A 68 9.62 -1.00 -19.47
N GLN A 69 9.03 0.14 -19.84
CA GLN A 69 8.77 0.48 -21.24
C GLN A 69 10.05 0.58 -22.06
N ASP A 70 11.11 1.17 -21.50
CA ASP A 70 12.41 1.27 -22.16
C ASP A 70 13.07 -0.10 -22.35
N ILE A 71 13.05 -0.96 -21.32
CA ILE A 71 13.58 -2.34 -21.41
C ILE A 71 12.82 -3.13 -22.48
N VAL A 72 11.48 -3.07 -22.46
CA VAL A 72 10.65 -3.76 -23.45
C VAL A 72 10.88 -3.18 -24.85
N GLY A 73 11.02 -1.86 -24.97
CA GLY A 73 11.33 -1.19 -26.23
C GLY A 73 12.64 -1.68 -26.85
N ARG A 74 13.71 -1.73 -26.05
CA ARG A 74 15.02 -2.28 -26.47
C ARG A 74 14.95 -3.76 -26.86
N ALA A 75 14.20 -4.55 -26.08
CA ALA A 75 13.99 -5.96 -26.40
C ALA A 75 13.25 -6.17 -27.72
N LEU A 76 12.32 -5.28 -28.07
CA LEU A 76 11.58 -5.33 -29.33
C LEU A 76 12.34 -4.76 -30.52
N SER A 77 13.26 -3.80 -30.31
CA SER A 77 14.12 -3.25 -31.37
C SER A 77 15.28 -4.17 -31.74
N GLY A 78 15.50 -5.27 -30.99
CA GLY A 78 16.63 -6.18 -31.19
C GLY A 78 17.96 -5.59 -30.76
N GLU A 79 17.92 -4.50 -29.99
CA GLU A 79 19.09 -3.75 -29.53
C GLU A 79 19.32 -4.10 -28.05
N PHE A 80 20.26 -5.02 -27.82
CA PHE A 80 20.74 -5.39 -26.48
C PHE A 80 22.22 -5.04 -26.35
#